data_AF-A0A2H5V2D5-F1
#
_entry.id   AF-A0A2H5V2D5-F1
#
_cell.length_a   1.000
_cell.length_b   1.000
_cell.length_c   1.000
_cell.angle_alpha   90.00
_cell.angle_beta   90.00
_cell.angle_gamma   90.00
#
_symmetry.space_group_name_H-M   'P 1'
#
loop_
_entity.id
_entity.type
_entity.pdbx_description
1 polymer ?
#
loop_
_entity_poly.entity_id
_entity_poly.type
_entity_poly.pdbx_seq_one_letter_code
_entity_poly.pdbx_strand_id
1 'polypeptide(L)'
;MLVISLYKAVPARTTKIVTVGGVLRREEMDLVMNPFDYKAIEAADYLKRAFGGKVVALTMGPDFKLKPIAASLYDAPVEGVDESYILSDRRMAGADTWATAYTVSLGVKKVVETHLAAVDELLSLLQDGGSPQSFAEKAKELYEKNLVPNIVYSKLPTIKQSTLTERVLRGEIRRDEAVRLLEKVRQEVERFVVIAGIKTSDGETGSTGPQVAEALSGMLGRFIPSVTYVRELEADPEAGCIYVERKLGDMVQKLRVPLPCVITIATDYRPHTPQLRLKKRARLYSYAKKVLESVVWNADMLGADPQLIGLAGSPTIVGPGIDIGGPPVQKFVGKTLVFSTRVEEFEFNGKKYGPFERLSKADDLPPEVLDHLKGRGMLKVFSLEDLVEELFGVKVSIAREH
;
A
#
# COMPACT_ATOMS: atom_id res chain seq x y z
N MET A 1 5.34 15.10 -10.92
CA MET A 1 4.53 14.80 -9.73
C MET A 1 5.28 13.93 -8.75
N LEU A 2 5.10 14.15 -7.45
CA LEU A 2 5.55 13.23 -6.41
C LEU A 2 4.38 12.36 -5.97
N VAL A 3 4.57 11.04 -5.96
CA VAL A 3 3.58 10.07 -5.48
C VAL A 3 4.14 9.44 -4.21
N ILE A 4 3.69 9.89 -3.05
CA ILE A 4 4.25 9.49 -1.75
C ILE A 4 3.41 8.33 -1.21
N SER A 5 3.94 7.12 -1.26
CA SER A 5 3.26 5.93 -0.75
C SER A 5 3.69 5.67 0.69
N LEU A 6 2.74 5.83 1.61
CA LEU A 6 2.91 5.49 3.01
C LEU A 6 2.83 3.97 3.17
N TYR A 7 3.74 3.40 3.95
CA TYR A 7 3.63 2.01 4.35
C TYR A 7 4.01 1.81 5.81
N LYS A 8 3.43 0.78 6.42
CA LYS A 8 3.74 0.35 7.78
C LYS A 8 4.30 -1.07 7.75
N ALA A 9 5.28 -1.31 8.62
CA ALA A 9 5.69 -2.67 8.95
C ALA A 9 4.85 -3.19 10.12
N VAL A 10 4.29 -4.37 9.94
CA VAL A 10 3.41 -5.05 10.91
C VAL A 10 4.00 -6.41 11.26
N PRO A 11 3.70 -6.96 12.45
CA PRO A 11 4.15 -8.31 12.79
C PRO A 11 3.64 -9.35 11.78
N ALA A 12 4.49 -10.29 11.39
CA ALA A 12 4.09 -11.39 10.51
C ALA A 12 3.05 -12.29 11.20
N ARG A 13 2.12 -12.87 10.41
CA ARG A 13 1.11 -13.80 10.94
C ARG A 13 1.72 -15.08 11.54
N THR A 14 2.94 -15.43 11.13
CA THR A 14 3.70 -16.60 11.61
C THR A 14 4.44 -16.34 12.92
N THR A 15 4.44 -15.11 13.42
CA THR A 15 5.21 -14.76 14.61
C THR A 15 4.55 -15.31 15.86
N LYS A 16 5.31 -16.12 16.62
CA LYS A 16 4.89 -16.57 17.95
C LYS A 16 4.75 -15.35 18.87
N ILE A 17 3.59 -15.23 19.52
CA ILE A 17 3.38 -14.25 20.57
C ILE A 17 4.26 -14.67 21.76
N VAL A 18 5.37 -13.94 21.98
CA VAL A 18 6.21 -14.12 23.16
C VAL A 18 5.77 -13.08 24.19
N THR A 19 5.11 -13.56 25.25
CA THR A 19 4.69 -12.73 26.38
C THR A 19 5.53 -13.10 27.59
N VAL A 20 6.25 -12.13 28.16
CA VAL A 20 6.97 -12.31 29.44
C VAL A 20 6.31 -11.37 30.46
N GLY A 21 5.65 -11.93 31.47
CA GLY A 21 4.98 -11.15 32.52
C GLY A 21 3.81 -10.30 32.02
N GLY A 22 3.05 -10.77 31.03
CA GLY A 22 1.92 -10.02 30.44
C GLY A 22 2.32 -8.95 29.41
N VAL A 23 3.61 -8.75 29.16
CA VAL A 23 4.12 -7.78 28.16
C VAL A 23 4.58 -8.51 26.89
N LEU A 24 4.02 -8.10 25.75
CA LEU A 24 4.39 -8.58 24.41
C LEU A 24 5.81 -8.12 24.03
N ARG A 25 6.73 -9.05 23.79
CA ARG A 25 8.10 -8.79 23.33
C ARG A 25 8.11 -8.55 21.80
N ARG A 26 7.82 -7.31 21.39
CA ARG A 26 7.78 -6.91 19.96
C ARG A 26 9.16 -6.90 19.26
N GLU A 27 10.24 -6.94 20.03
CA GLU A 27 11.62 -6.92 19.50
C GLU A 27 11.98 -8.21 18.77
N GLU A 28 11.46 -9.35 19.21
CA GLU A 28 11.68 -10.68 18.61
C GLU A 28 10.73 -10.99 17.44
N MET A 29 9.82 -10.08 17.12
CA MET A 29 8.85 -10.27 16.05
C MET A 29 9.44 -9.87 14.69
N ASP A 30 9.36 -10.81 13.75
CA ASP A 30 9.58 -10.54 12.33
C ASP A 30 8.53 -9.54 11.84
N LEU A 31 9.00 -8.46 11.21
CA LEU A 31 8.12 -7.47 10.61
C LEU A 31 8.05 -7.70 9.10
N VAL A 32 6.83 -7.60 8.58
CA VAL A 32 6.54 -7.62 7.15
C VAL A 32 5.83 -6.34 6.76
N MET A 33 5.85 -5.99 5.49
CA MET A 33 5.02 -4.90 4.99
C MET A 33 3.55 -5.22 5.24
N ASN A 34 2.79 -4.23 5.68
CA ASN A 34 1.35 -4.33 5.86
C ASN A 34 0.68 -4.77 4.54
N PRO A 35 -0.14 -5.84 4.53
CA PRO A 35 -0.77 -6.36 3.32
C PRO A 35 -1.58 -5.32 2.53
N PHE A 36 -2.21 -4.36 3.22
CA PHE A 36 -3.03 -3.32 2.60
C PHE A 36 -2.19 -2.28 1.86
N ASP A 37 -0.93 -2.08 2.25
CA ASP A 37 -0.06 -1.05 1.67
C ASP A 37 0.51 -1.51 0.31
N TYR A 38 0.51 -2.81 -0.01
CA TYR A 38 0.84 -3.28 -1.36
C TYR A 38 -0.10 -2.70 -2.42
N LYS A 39 -1.39 -2.59 -2.10
CA LYS A 39 -2.37 -1.94 -2.99
C LYS A 39 -2.13 -0.45 -3.14
N ALA A 40 -1.63 0.21 -2.10
CA ALA A 40 -1.19 1.59 -2.18
C ALA A 40 0.01 1.77 -3.12
N ILE A 41 0.98 0.86 -3.09
CA ILE A 41 2.12 0.88 -4.03
C ILE A 41 1.66 0.59 -5.47
N GLU A 42 0.76 -0.38 -5.69
CA GLU A 42 0.18 -0.63 -7.02
C GLU A 42 -0.54 0.60 -7.59
N ALA A 43 -1.31 1.30 -6.75
CA ALA A 43 -1.96 2.56 -7.12
C ALA A 43 -0.95 3.69 -7.39
N ALA A 44 0.11 3.77 -6.59
CA ALA A 44 1.17 4.76 -6.74
C ALA A 44 1.90 4.60 -8.08
N ASP A 45 2.22 3.35 -8.44
CA ASP A 45 2.83 3.00 -9.71
C ASP A 45 1.94 3.37 -10.92
N TYR A 46 0.62 3.12 -10.83
CA TYR A 46 -0.32 3.60 -11.85
C TYR A 46 -0.25 5.13 -12.03
N LEU A 47 -0.30 5.89 -10.94
CA LEU A 47 -0.25 7.35 -11.01
C LEU A 47 1.09 7.86 -11.56
N LYS A 48 2.21 7.24 -11.20
CA LYS A 48 3.52 7.53 -11.79
C LYS A 48 3.50 7.29 -13.30
N ARG A 49 2.96 6.17 -13.77
CA ARG A 49 2.90 5.86 -15.21
C ARG A 49 1.93 6.75 -15.98
N ALA A 50 0.96 7.38 -15.31
CA ALA A 50 0.00 8.30 -15.93
C ALA A 50 0.47 9.77 -15.91
N PHE A 51 0.92 10.29 -14.76
CA PHE A 51 1.38 11.67 -14.62
C PHE A 51 2.85 11.86 -14.99
N GLY A 52 3.66 10.80 -14.92
CA GLY A 52 5.11 10.88 -14.77
C GLY A 52 5.50 11.03 -13.31
N GLY A 53 6.74 11.45 -13.06
CA GLY A 53 7.24 11.66 -11.71
C GLY A 53 7.90 10.42 -11.12
N LYS A 54 7.75 10.27 -9.79
CA LYS A 54 8.34 9.15 -9.04
C LYS A 54 7.49 8.73 -7.86
N VAL A 55 7.62 7.46 -7.46
CA VAL A 55 7.04 6.89 -6.25
C VAL A 55 8.05 6.98 -5.12
N VAL A 56 7.68 7.69 -4.05
CA VAL A 56 8.48 7.83 -2.83
C VAL A 56 7.82 7.02 -1.72
N ALA A 57 8.48 5.96 -1.27
CA ALA A 57 8.05 5.21 -0.10
C ALA A 57 8.39 5.99 1.17
N LEU A 58 7.44 6.10 2.10
CA LEU A 58 7.67 6.76 3.39
C LEU A 58 7.10 5.89 4.51
N THR A 59 7.90 5.66 5.54
CA THR A 59 7.51 4.86 6.70
C THR A 59 8.08 5.42 7.98
N MET A 60 7.51 5.00 9.12
CA MET A 60 7.97 5.37 10.45
C MET A 60 8.20 4.12 11.29
N GLY A 61 9.33 4.07 11.99
CA GLY A 61 9.68 3.00 12.91
C GLY A 61 11.18 2.72 12.94
N PRO A 62 11.61 1.62 13.59
CA PRO A 62 13.01 1.30 13.75
C PRO A 62 13.67 1.00 12.39
N ASP A 63 14.64 1.81 12.00
CA ASP A 63 15.29 1.75 10.68
C ASP A 63 15.95 0.41 10.39
N PHE A 64 16.58 -0.22 11.38
CA PHE A 64 17.19 -1.55 11.22
C PHE A 64 16.20 -2.65 10.81
N LYS A 65 14.90 -2.52 11.17
CA LYS A 65 13.84 -3.44 10.71
C LYS A 65 13.20 -2.99 9.40
N LEU A 66 13.18 -1.69 9.14
CA LEU A 66 12.50 -1.12 7.97
C LEU A 66 13.37 -1.11 6.71
N LYS A 67 14.69 -1.01 6.83
CA LYS A 67 15.64 -1.05 5.70
C LYS A 67 15.50 -2.32 4.84
N PRO A 68 15.41 -3.55 5.42
CA PRO A 68 15.18 -4.76 4.62
C PRO A 68 13.85 -4.75 3.87
N ILE A 69 12.78 -4.27 4.52
CA ILE A 69 11.46 -4.15 3.90
C ILE A 69 11.52 -3.15 2.74
N ALA A 70 12.10 -1.96 2.97
CA ALA A 70 12.28 -0.94 1.94
C ALA A 70 13.07 -1.47 0.73
N ALA A 71 14.15 -2.23 0.98
CA ALA A 71 14.95 -2.85 -0.07
C ALA A 71 14.09 -3.75 -0.98
N SER A 72 13.21 -4.56 -0.40
CA SER A 72 12.28 -5.40 -1.19
C SER A 72 11.29 -4.63 -2.05
N LEU A 73 11.00 -3.36 -1.74
CA LEU A 73 10.03 -2.56 -2.50
C LEU A 73 10.58 -2.10 -3.85
N TYR A 74 11.90 -2.08 -4.01
CA TYR A 74 12.52 -1.78 -5.30
C TYR A 74 12.29 -2.89 -6.33
N ASP A 75 12.14 -4.13 -5.85
CA ASP A 75 11.95 -5.35 -6.65
C ASP A 75 10.49 -5.86 -6.61
N ALA A 76 9.54 -5.00 -6.22
CA ALA A 76 8.13 -5.36 -6.18
C ALA A 76 7.62 -5.84 -7.56
N PRO A 77 6.52 -6.62 -7.65
CA PRO A 77 5.98 -7.09 -8.94
C PRO A 77 5.50 -5.99 -9.91
N VAL A 78 5.37 -4.75 -9.42
CA VAL A 78 5.14 -3.53 -10.22
C VAL A 78 6.47 -2.82 -10.53
N GLU A 79 6.53 -1.63 -11.13
CA GLU A 79 7.85 -0.97 -11.34
C GLU A 79 8.57 -0.65 -10.02
N GLY A 80 7.96 -0.89 -8.86
CA GLY A 80 8.54 -0.68 -7.54
C GLY A 80 8.61 0.80 -7.16
N VAL A 81 9.22 1.06 -6.01
CA VAL A 81 9.42 2.43 -5.52
C VAL A 81 10.69 3.04 -6.14
N ASP A 82 10.72 4.35 -6.31
CA ASP A 82 11.90 5.04 -6.84
C ASP A 82 12.82 5.52 -5.73
N GLU A 83 12.29 5.85 -4.56
CA GLU A 83 13.05 6.26 -3.37
C GLU A 83 12.34 5.80 -2.11
N SER A 84 13.08 5.68 -1.01
CA SER A 84 12.52 5.36 0.31
C SER A 84 13.09 6.25 1.40
N TYR A 85 12.19 6.74 2.25
CA TYR A 85 12.52 7.52 3.45
C TYR A 85 11.96 6.81 4.69
N ILE A 86 12.78 6.75 5.73
CA ILE A 86 12.44 6.12 7.01
C ILE A 86 12.53 7.17 8.10
N LEU A 87 11.42 7.41 8.79
CA LEU A 87 11.36 8.26 9.98
C LEU A 87 11.68 7.38 11.20
N SER A 88 12.87 7.54 11.77
CA SER A 88 13.37 6.67 12.85
C SER A 88 14.00 7.51 13.95
N ASP A 89 13.32 7.57 15.09
CA ASP A 89 13.80 8.18 16.33
C ASP A 89 13.10 7.54 17.53
N ARG A 90 13.79 7.37 18.66
CA ARG A 90 13.18 6.82 19.88
C ARG A 90 12.06 7.72 20.41
N ARG A 91 12.13 9.02 20.16
CA ARG A 91 11.09 9.99 20.52
C ARG A 91 9.77 9.75 19.78
N MET A 92 9.78 9.04 18.65
CA MET A 92 8.58 8.70 17.87
C MET A 92 7.92 7.39 18.35
N ALA A 93 8.53 6.69 19.32
CA ALA A 93 8.01 5.42 19.81
C ALA A 93 6.71 5.59 20.61
N GLY A 94 5.84 4.59 20.54
CA GLY A 94 4.57 4.59 21.26
C GLY A 94 3.51 5.55 20.71
N ALA A 95 3.73 6.11 19.51
CA ALA A 95 2.78 6.99 18.84
C ALA A 95 1.42 6.30 18.58
N ASP A 96 0.34 6.99 18.91
CA ASP A 96 -0.99 6.68 18.39
C ASP A 96 -1.18 7.17 16.95
N THR A 97 -2.41 7.14 16.44
CA THR A 97 -2.67 7.50 15.04
C THR A 97 -2.40 8.97 14.74
N TRP A 98 -2.69 9.89 15.66
CA TRP A 98 -2.50 11.32 15.46
C TRP A 98 -1.03 11.71 15.52
N ALA A 99 -0.31 11.25 16.55
CA ALA A 99 1.13 11.46 16.66
C ALA A 99 1.89 10.85 15.46
N THR A 100 1.46 9.67 15.00
CA THR A 100 1.99 9.05 13.78
C THR A 100 1.68 9.92 12.55
N ALA A 101 0.43 10.36 12.38
CA ALA A 101 0.03 11.17 11.24
C ALA A 101 0.79 12.50 11.18
N TYR A 102 0.92 13.20 12.30
CA TYR A 102 1.74 14.41 12.41
C TYR A 102 3.19 14.16 11.97
N THR A 103 3.83 13.12 12.51
CA THR A 103 5.22 12.78 12.20
C THR A 103 5.40 12.45 10.71
N VAL A 104 4.50 11.64 10.15
CA VAL A 104 4.52 11.27 8.73
C VAL A 104 4.28 12.49 7.84
N SER A 105 3.38 13.40 8.22
CA SER A 105 3.13 14.65 7.50
C SER A 105 4.36 15.57 7.46
N LEU A 106 5.18 15.60 8.53
CA LEU A 106 6.49 16.28 8.48
C LEU A 106 7.42 15.64 7.45
N GLY A 107 7.46 14.29 7.38
CA GLY A 107 8.21 13.57 6.36
C GLY A 107 7.74 13.90 4.94
N VAL A 108 6.42 13.88 4.71
CA VAL A 108 5.81 14.28 3.42
C VAL A 108 6.21 15.71 3.06
N LYS A 109 6.04 16.65 3.99
CA LYS A 109 6.40 18.06 3.81
C LYS A 109 7.87 18.21 3.43
N LYS A 110 8.77 17.55 4.17
CA LYS A 110 10.21 17.60 3.91
C LYS A 110 10.60 17.03 2.54
N VAL A 111 9.96 15.93 2.10
CA VAL A 111 10.15 15.39 0.75
C VAL A 111 9.77 16.45 -0.28
N VAL A 112 8.58 17.07 -0.16
CA VAL A 112 8.11 18.09 -1.10
C VAL A 112 9.02 19.32 -1.11
N GLU A 113 9.38 19.85 0.05
CA GLU A 113 10.26 21.02 0.20
C GLU A 113 11.65 20.78 -0.40
N THR A 114 12.21 19.58 -0.23
CA THR A 114 13.51 19.22 -0.83
C THR A 114 13.47 19.30 -2.36
N HIS A 115 12.35 18.89 -2.97
CA HIS A 115 12.18 18.96 -4.42
C HIS A 115 11.85 20.36 -4.91
N LEU A 116 11.05 21.12 -4.16
CA LEU A 116 10.78 22.52 -4.48
C LEU A 116 12.07 23.34 -4.43
N ALA A 117 12.88 23.19 -3.38
CA ALA A 117 14.16 23.87 -3.25
C ALA A 117 15.11 23.60 -4.43
N ALA A 118 15.14 22.37 -4.94
CA ALA A 118 15.93 22.03 -6.13
C ALA A 118 15.46 22.77 -7.39
N VAL A 119 14.14 22.91 -7.58
CA VAL A 119 13.58 23.67 -8.72
C VAL A 119 13.76 25.17 -8.52
N ASP A 120 13.59 25.67 -7.30
CA ASP A 120 13.74 27.08 -6.92
C ASP A 120 15.20 27.55 -7.10
N GLU A 121 16.18 26.68 -6.83
CA GLU A 121 17.59 26.96 -7.10
C GLU A 121 17.85 27.16 -8.61
N LEU A 122 17.26 26.33 -9.46
CA LEU A 122 17.34 26.48 -10.92
C LEU A 122 16.61 27.73 -11.43
N LEU A 123 15.46 28.05 -10.84
CA LEU A 123 14.72 29.28 -11.15
C LEU A 123 15.54 30.52 -10.81
N SER A 124 16.14 30.56 -9.63
CA SER A 124 17.00 31.66 -9.17
C SER A 124 18.17 31.87 -10.11
N LEU A 125 18.87 30.79 -10.52
CA LEU A 125 19.96 30.87 -11.50
C LEU A 125 19.53 31.49 -12.84
N LEU A 126 18.32 31.19 -13.32
CA LEU A 126 17.82 31.81 -14.54
C LEU A 126 17.45 33.28 -14.32
N GLN A 127 16.84 33.63 -13.19
CA GLN A 127 16.39 34.99 -12.89
C GLN A 127 17.56 35.95 -12.63
N ASP A 128 18.58 35.49 -11.91
CA ASP A 128 19.74 36.29 -11.48
C ASP A 128 20.77 36.52 -12.59
N GLY A 129 20.52 36.02 -13.80
CA GLY A 129 21.41 36.25 -14.92
C GLY A 129 22.45 35.15 -15.16
N GLY A 130 22.38 34.01 -14.47
CA GLY A 130 23.31 32.89 -14.61
C GLY A 130 23.53 32.41 -16.05
N SER A 131 24.75 32.01 -16.37
CA SER A 131 25.11 31.54 -17.71
C SER A 131 24.41 30.22 -18.05
N PRO A 132 24.10 29.95 -19.33
CA PRO A 132 23.56 28.65 -19.77
C PRO A 132 24.38 27.46 -19.27
N GLN A 133 25.70 27.59 -19.18
CA GLN A 133 26.60 26.57 -18.68
C GLN A 133 26.41 26.32 -17.17
N SER A 134 26.37 27.37 -16.35
CA SER A 134 26.14 27.24 -14.90
C SER A 134 24.78 26.60 -14.59
N PHE A 135 23.74 26.98 -15.35
CA PHE A 135 22.43 26.35 -15.27
C PHE A 135 22.48 24.85 -15.56
N ALA A 136 23.17 24.46 -16.65
CA ALA A 136 23.28 23.08 -17.07
C ALA A 136 24.05 22.20 -16.08
N GLU A 137 25.15 22.73 -15.52
CA GLU A 137 25.93 22.05 -14.49
C GLU A 137 25.09 21.80 -13.23
N LYS A 138 24.34 22.81 -12.78
CA LYS A 138 23.46 22.67 -11.63
C LYS A 138 22.30 21.71 -11.88
N ALA A 139 21.66 21.79 -13.05
CA ALA A 139 20.58 20.87 -13.43
C ALA A 139 21.07 19.41 -13.45
N LYS A 140 22.29 19.18 -13.94
CA LYS A 140 22.95 17.87 -13.91
C LYS A 140 23.21 17.40 -12.47
N GLU A 141 23.74 18.25 -11.60
CA GLU A 141 23.99 17.92 -10.19
C GLU A 141 22.69 17.46 -9.49
N LEU A 142 21.60 18.22 -9.66
CA LEU A 142 20.30 17.91 -9.07
C LEU A 142 19.68 16.64 -9.68
N TYR A 143 19.90 16.39 -10.97
CA TYR A 143 19.46 15.17 -11.64
C TYR A 143 20.18 13.93 -11.09
N GLU A 144 21.48 14.01 -10.82
CA GLU A 144 22.22 12.90 -10.19
C GLU A 144 21.75 12.62 -8.75
N LYS A 145 21.26 13.64 -8.06
CA LYS A 145 20.58 13.51 -6.75
C LYS A 145 19.12 13.06 -6.86
N ASN A 146 18.62 12.83 -8.08
CA ASN A 146 17.25 12.42 -8.39
C ASN A 146 16.19 13.45 -7.90
N LEU A 147 16.54 14.74 -7.94
CA LEU A 147 15.69 15.84 -7.46
C LEU A 147 14.97 16.62 -8.57
N VAL A 148 15.36 16.42 -9.83
CA VAL A 148 14.68 17.02 -11.00
C VAL A 148 14.30 15.97 -12.04
N PRO A 149 13.17 16.14 -12.74
CA PRO A 149 12.69 15.19 -13.73
C PRO A 149 13.45 15.28 -15.06
N ASN A 150 13.25 14.26 -15.92
CA ASN A 150 13.84 14.14 -17.25
C ASN A 150 13.59 15.35 -18.17
N ILE A 151 12.50 16.10 -17.99
CA ILE A 151 12.17 17.28 -18.79
C ILE A 151 13.14 18.44 -18.48
N VAL A 152 13.73 18.48 -17.28
CA VAL A 152 14.73 19.49 -16.90
C VAL A 152 16.10 19.12 -17.47
N TYR A 153 16.56 17.91 -17.15
CA TYR A 153 17.82 17.35 -17.61
C TYR A 153 17.65 15.84 -17.78
N SER A 154 18.32 15.23 -18.76
CA SER A 154 18.35 13.78 -18.90
C SER A 154 19.59 13.30 -19.65
N LYS A 155 20.13 12.15 -19.23
CA LYS A 155 21.21 11.44 -19.93
C LYS A 155 20.68 10.54 -21.06
N LEU A 156 19.38 10.27 -21.09
CA LEU A 156 18.78 9.32 -22.02
C LEU A 156 18.83 9.86 -23.46
N PRO A 157 19.50 9.18 -24.42
CA PRO A 157 19.70 9.70 -25.77
C PRO A 157 18.39 10.08 -26.48
N THR A 158 17.36 9.28 -26.25
CA THR A 158 16.02 9.43 -26.83
C THR A 158 15.24 10.69 -26.40
N ILE A 159 15.59 11.32 -25.28
CA ILE A 159 14.90 12.52 -24.78
C ILE A 159 15.85 13.68 -24.44
N LYS A 160 17.17 13.44 -24.36
CA LYS A 160 18.20 14.44 -24.04
C LYS A 160 18.00 15.73 -24.82
N GLN A 161 17.84 15.61 -26.13
CA GLN A 161 17.66 16.73 -27.08
C GLN A 161 16.44 17.60 -26.77
N SER A 162 15.42 17.05 -26.12
CA SER A 162 14.17 17.75 -25.77
C SER A 162 14.17 18.31 -24.34
N THR A 163 15.25 18.11 -23.57
CA THR A 163 15.36 18.63 -22.20
C THR A 163 15.43 20.15 -22.20
N LEU A 164 14.96 20.76 -21.11
CA LEU A 164 15.08 22.19 -20.89
C LEU A 164 16.55 22.63 -20.98
N THR A 165 17.44 21.90 -20.33
CA THR A 165 18.87 22.22 -20.27
C THR A 165 19.51 22.30 -21.66
N GLU A 166 19.30 21.31 -22.53
CA GLU A 166 19.88 21.31 -23.88
C GLU A 166 19.32 22.43 -24.75
N ARG A 167 18.02 22.71 -24.63
CA ARG A 167 17.37 23.81 -25.35
C ARG A 167 17.91 25.18 -24.93
N VAL A 168 18.18 25.37 -23.63
CA VAL A 168 18.83 26.59 -23.10
C VAL A 168 20.26 26.71 -23.62
N LEU A 169 21.06 25.64 -23.56
CA LEU A 169 22.46 25.65 -24.01
C LEU A 169 22.62 26.01 -25.49
N ARG A 170 21.66 25.61 -26.33
CA ARG A 170 21.66 25.90 -27.77
C ARG A 170 21.06 27.25 -28.13
N GLY A 171 20.50 27.96 -27.16
CA GLY A 171 19.75 29.19 -27.42
C GLY A 171 18.45 28.98 -28.19
N GLU A 172 17.89 27.76 -28.17
CA GLU A 172 16.60 27.46 -28.83
C GLU A 172 15.41 28.08 -28.09
N ILE A 173 15.57 28.34 -26.78
CA ILE A 173 14.57 29.01 -25.97
C ILE A 173 15.15 30.22 -25.26
N ARG A 174 14.30 31.23 -25.10
CA ARG A 174 14.63 32.41 -24.32
C ARG A 174 14.51 32.11 -22.83
N ARG A 175 15.20 32.92 -22.02
CA ARG A 175 15.20 32.81 -20.55
C ARG A 175 13.79 32.89 -19.96
N ASP A 176 12.91 33.75 -20.48
CA ASP A 176 11.53 33.87 -20.02
C ASP A 176 10.71 32.59 -20.26
N GLU A 177 10.95 31.91 -21.39
CA GLU A 177 10.33 30.61 -21.66
C GLU A 177 10.89 29.51 -20.75
N ALA A 178 12.20 29.52 -20.49
CA ALA A 178 12.83 28.56 -19.59
C ALA A 178 12.28 28.68 -18.15
N VAL A 179 12.12 29.91 -17.65
CA VAL A 179 11.48 30.17 -16.35
C VAL A 179 10.06 29.65 -16.33
N ARG A 180 9.23 29.93 -17.35
CA ARG A 180 7.86 29.40 -17.45
C ARG A 180 7.80 27.86 -17.44
N LEU A 181 8.77 27.19 -18.05
CA LEU A 181 8.85 25.73 -18.05
C LEU A 181 9.24 25.17 -16.68
N LEU A 182 10.18 25.80 -15.98
CA LEU A 182 10.52 25.41 -14.60
C LEU A 182 9.39 25.67 -13.63
N GLU A 183 8.64 26.77 -13.77
CA GLU A 183 7.45 27.03 -12.96
C GLU A 183 6.41 25.93 -13.13
N LYS A 184 6.24 25.38 -14.34
CA LYS A 184 5.39 24.20 -14.55
C LYS A 184 5.94 22.98 -13.82
N VAL A 185 7.26 22.74 -13.85
CA VAL A 185 7.87 21.64 -13.09
C VAL A 185 7.67 21.82 -11.59
N ARG A 186 7.82 23.05 -11.08
CA ARG A 186 7.56 23.42 -9.69
C ARG A 186 6.11 23.13 -9.29
N GLN A 187 5.14 23.55 -10.11
CA GLN A 187 3.72 23.25 -9.91
C GLN A 187 3.44 21.73 -9.90
N GLU A 188 4.13 20.94 -10.72
CA GLU A 188 4.00 19.48 -10.70
C GLU A 188 4.52 18.85 -9.40
N VAL A 189 5.47 19.48 -8.71
CA VAL A 189 5.92 19.05 -7.37
C VAL A 189 4.87 19.42 -6.32
N GLU A 190 4.27 20.61 -6.41
CA GLU A 190 3.20 21.05 -5.50
C GLU A 190 1.90 20.24 -5.63
N ARG A 191 1.66 19.62 -6.79
CA ARG A 191 0.53 18.72 -7.09
C ARG A 191 0.79 17.27 -6.65
N PHE A 192 1.51 17.07 -5.55
CA PHE A 192 1.82 15.74 -5.04
C PHE A 192 0.56 14.98 -4.57
N VAL A 193 0.66 13.66 -4.49
CA VAL A 193 -0.38 12.80 -3.91
C VAL A 193 0.23 11.93 -2.82
N VAL A 194 -0.47 11.77 -1.70
CA VAL A 194 -0.12 10.81 -0.65
C VAL A 194 -1.08 9.63 -0.75
N ILE A 195 -0.55 8.41 -0.78
CA ILE A 195 -1.34 7.18 -0.89
C ILE A 195 -1.01 6.27 0.29
N ALA A 196 -2.02 5.74 0.96
CA ALA A 196 -1.87 4.74 2.02
C ALA A 196 -2.82 3.56 1.81
N GLY A 197 -2.52 2.41 2.44
CA GLY A 197 -3.51 1.35 2.60
C GLY A 197 -4.68 1.83 3.45
N ILE A 198 -5.84 1.18 3.29
CA ILE A 198 -7.07 1.52 4.03
C ILE A 198 -6.93 1.43 5.56
N LYS A 199 -6.14 0.47 6.05
CA LYS A 199 -5.84 0.26 7.46
C LYS A 199 -4.57 -0.56 7.61
N THR A 200 -4.18 -0.85 8.85
CA THR A 200 -3.07 -1.77 9.15
C THR A 200 -3.61 -3.01 9.83
N SER A 201 -2.99 -4.18 9.65
CA SER A 201 -3.50 -5.44 10.20
C SER A 201 -3.33 -5.61 11.71
N ASP A 202 -2.53 -4.77 12.36
CA ASP A 202 -2.25 -4.83 13.80
C ASP A 202 -3.14 -3.90 14.62
N GLY A 203 -3.27 -2.64 14.19
CA GLY A 203 -4.06 -1.62 14.87
C GLY A 203 -5.47 -1.43 14.32
N GLU A 204 -5.69 -1.76 13.05
CA GLU A 204 -6.98 -1.73 12.33
C GLU A 204 -7.78 -0.41 12.36
N THR A 205 -7.24 0.68 12.91
CA THR A 205 -7.97 1.94 13.11
C THR A 205 -8.39 2.66 11.83
N GLY A 206 -7.66 2.46 10.73
CA GLY A 206 -7.90 3.13 9.44
C GLY A 206 -7.82 4.67 9.47
N SER A 207 -7.30 5.26 10.56
CA SER A 207 -7.41 6.71 10.81
C SER A 207 -6.19 7.52 10.35
N THR A 208 -5.01 6.89 10.21
CA THR A 208 -3.76 7.60 9.91
C THR A 208 -3.79 8.32 8.56
N GLY A 209 -4.35 7.72 7.51
CA GLY A 209 -4.44 8.38 6.19
C GLY A 209 -5.22 9.70 6.22
N PRO A 210 -6.48 9.71 6.68
CA PRO A 210 -7.24 10.95 6.85
C PRO A 210 -6.56 11.97 7.78
N GLN A 211 -5.97 11.52 8.89
CA GLN A 211 -5.26 12.40 9.82
C GLN A 211 -3.99 13.02 9.20
N VAL A 212 -3.31 12.32 8.28
CA VAL A 212 -2.19 12.89 7.50
C VAL A 212 -2.68 14.06 6.65
N ALA A 213 -3.85 13.93 6.02
CA ALA A 213 -4.45 15.02 5.24
C ALA A 213 -4.75 16.25 6.09
N GLU A 214 -5.30 16.04 7.29
CA GLU A 214 -5.57 17.11 8.25
C GLU A 214 -4.28 17.80 8.71
N ALA A 215 -3.28 17.02 9.14
CA ALA A 215 -2.00 17.55 9.57
C ALA A 215 -1.27 18.32 8.44
N LEU A 216 -1.31 17.81 7.20
CA LEU A 216 -0.76 18.53 6.05
C LEU A 216 -1.54 19.82 5.75
N SER A 217 -2.85 19.82 5.95
CA SER A 217 -3.67 21.01 5.75
C SER A 217 -3.25 22.14 6.70
N GLY A 218 -3.05 21.80 7.98
CA GLY A 218 -2.51 22.73 8.97
C GLY A 218 -1.09 23.20 8.64
N MET A 219 -0.19 22.27 8.30
CA MET A 219 1.22 22.58 8.01
C MET A 219 1.43 23.44 6.77
N LEU A 220 0.60 23.26 5.75
CA LEU A 220 0.70 23.97 4.47
C LEU A 220 -0.21 25.20 4.39
N GLY A 221 -1.03 25.45 5.41
CA GLY A 221 -1.96 26.58 5.44
C GLY A 221 -3.02 26.55 4.33
N ARG A 222 -3.31 25.37 3.77
CA ARG A 222 -4.30 25.17 2.71
C ARG A 222 -4.96 23.81 2.85
N PHE A 223 -6.23 23.71 2.46
CA PHE A 223 -6.96 22.45 2.52
C PHE A 223 -6.35 21.37 1.60
N ILE A 224 -6.09 20.19 2.15
CA ILE A 224 -5.66 18.99 1.43
C ILE A 224 -6.80 17.95 1.47
N PRO A 225 -7.50 17.73 0.35
CA PRO A 225 -8.60 16.76 0.30
C PRO A 225 -8.14 15.35 0.68
N SER A 226 -8.98 14.64 1.45
CA SER A 226 -8.81 13.22 1.73
C SER A 226 -9.96 12.40 1.14
N VAL A 227 -9.64 11.32 0.44
CA VAL A 227 -10.64 10.33 -0.01
C VAL A 227 -10.27 8.93 0.42
N THR A 228 -11.17 8.29 1.15
CA THR A 228 -11.00 6.94 1.68
C THR A 228 -11.79 5.90 0.90
N TYR A 229 -11.46 4.61 1.10
CA TYR A 229 -12.13 3.46 0.49
C TYR A 229 -12.08 3.44 -1.05
N VAL A 230 -10.99 3.96 -1.62
CA VAL A 230 -10.86 4.07 -3.08
C VAL A 230 -10.56 2.72 -3.70
N ARG A 231 -11.34 2.36 -4.72
CA ARG A 231 -11.28 1.08 -5.44
C ARG A 231 -10.81 1.23 -6.88
N GLU A 232 -11.02 2.40 -7.47
CA GLU A 232 -10.55 2.72 -8.82
C GLU A 232 -10.02 4.15 -8.88
N LEU A 233 -9.03 4.36 -9.74
CA LEU A 233 -8.34 5.63 -9.95
C LEU A 233 -8.20 5.87 -11.45
N GLU A 234 -8.53 7.08 -11.90
CA GLU A 234 -8.20 7.58 -13.22
C GLU A 234 -7.50 8.94 -13.12
N ALA A 235 -6.31 9.01 -13.69
CA ALA A 235 -5.48 10.20 -13.70
C ALA A 235 -5.85 11.17 -14.83
N ASP A 236 -5.97 12.46 -14.52
CA ASP A 236 -6.06 13.54 -15.51
C ASP A 236 -4.95 14.59 -15.28
N PRO A 237 -3.76 14.38 -15.89
CA PRO A 237 -2.64 15.29 -15.72
C PRO A 237 -2.84 16.69 -16.28
N GLU A 238 -3.70 16.85 -17.28
CA GLU A 238 -3.98 18.16 -17.89
C GLU A 238 -4.89 18.98 -16.98
N ALA A 239 -5.95 18.37 -16.44
CA ALA A 239 -6.85 19.02 -15.49
C ALA A 239 -6.27 19.11 -14.07
N GLY A 240 -5.14 18.45 -13.78
CA GLY A 240 -4.49 18.47 -12.47
C GLY A 240 -5.33 17.81 -11.37
N CYS A 241 -6.03 16.73 -11.71
CA CYS A 241 -6.91 16.02 -10.79
C CYS A 241 -6.87 14.50 -10.99
N ILE A 242 -7.45 13.79 -10.03
CA ILE A 242 -7.65 12.34 -10.06
C ILE A 242 -9.15 12.08 -9.91
N TYR A 243 -9.73 11.29 -10.81
CA TYR A 243 -11.06 10.75 -10.65
C TYR A 243 -10.98 9.45 -9.87
N VAL A 244 -11.81 9.31 -8.85
CA VAL A 244 -11.79 8.15 -7.96
C VAL A 244 -13.17 7.55 -7.84
N GLU A 245 -13.23 6.23 -7.78
CA GLU A 245 -14.43 5.51 -7.36
C GLU A 245 -14.21 4.92 -5.96
N ARG A 246 -15.13 5.20 -5.03
CA ARG A 246 -15.13 4.58 -3.69
C ARG A 246 -16.47 3.94 -3.39
N LYS A 247 -16.44 2.92 -2.54
CA LYS A 247 -17.64 2.25 -2.01
C LYS A 247 -17.76 2.49 -0.50
N LEU A 248 -18.90 3.03 -0.06
CA LEU A 248 -19.25 3.28 1.34
C LEU A 248 -20.57 2.57 1.65
N GLY A 249 -20.51 1.42 2.31
CA GLY A 249 -21.68 0.55 2.47
C GLY A 249 -22.24 0.15 1.10
N ASP A 250 -23.50 0.47 0.84
CA ASP A 250 -24.18 0.20 -0.43
C ASP A 250 -24.07 1.33 -1.46
N MET A 251 -23.40 2.43 -1.10
CA MET A 251 -23.22 3.58 -1.99
C MET A 251 -21.89 3.50 -2.73
N VAL A 252 -21.93 3.68 -4.05
CA VAL A 252 -20.74 3.91 -4.89
C VAL A 252 -20.70 5.39 -5.28
N GLN A 253 -19.55 6.04 -5.07
CA GLN A 253 -19.34 7.45 -5.40
C GLN A 253 -18.19 7.59 -6.39
N LYS A 254 -18.42 8.36 -7.45
CA LYS A 254 -17.37 8.87 -8.35
C LYS A 254 -17.08 10.31 -8.00
N LEU A 255 -15.83 10.62 -7.66
CA LEU A 255 -15.42 11.94 -7.20
C LEU A 255 -14.26 12.45 -8.07
N ARG A 256 -14.28 13.74 -8.38
CA ARG A 256 -13.13 14.45 -8.92
C ARG A 256 -12.34 15.05 -7.76
N VAL A 257 -11.08 14.64 -7.60
CA VAL A 257 -10.21 15.05 -6.50
C VAL A 257 -9.10 15.96 -7.03
N PRO A 258 -9.03 17.24 -6.61
CA PRO A 258 -7.94 18.12 -7.02
C PRO A 258 -6.64 17.73 -6.31
N LEU A 259 -5.50 18.08 -6.92
CA LEU A 259 -4.18 17.90 -6.34
C LEU A 259 -3.68 19.17 -5.61
N PRO A 260 -2.88 19.04 -4.54
CA PRO A 260 -2.49 17.80 -3.88
C PRO A 260 -3.62 17.15 -3.07
N CYS A 261 -3.55 15.85 -2.82
CA CYS A 261 -4.54 15.13 -2.02
C CYS A 261 -3.96 13.91 -1.28
N VAL A 262 -4.75 13.35 -0.36
CA VAL A 262 -4.46 12.08 0.32
C VAL A 262 -5.53 11.05 -0.05
N ILE A 263 -5.11 9.85 -0.45
CA ILE A 263 -6.00 8.77 -0.86
C ILE A 263 -5.71 7.51 -0.04
N THR A 264 -6.74 6.86 0.49
CA THR A 264 -6.60 5.50 1.06
C THR A 264 -7.23 4.45 0.16
N ILE A 265 -6.42 3.42 -0.15
CA ILE A 265 -6.74 2.39 -1.13
C ILE A 265 -7.40 1.20 -0.44
N ALA A 266 -8.60 0.85 -0.91
CA ALA A 266 -9.36 -0.30 -0.44
C ALA A 266 -8.74 -1.63 -0.87
N THR A 267 -9.11 -2.70 -0.19
CA THR A 267 -8.61 -4.07 -0.45
C THR A 267 -8.96 -4.61 -1.82
N ASP A 268 -10.09 -4.17 -2.38
CA ASP A 268 -10.63 -4.57 -3.67
C ASP A 268 -10.29 -3.58 -4.79
N TYR A 269 -9.22 -2.79 -4.60
CA TYR A 269 -8.64 -1.93 -5.63
C TYR A 269 -8.24 -2.70 -6.89
N ARG A 270 -8.55 -2.13 -8.06
CA ARG A 270 -8.21 -2.70 -9.36
C ARG A 270 -7.25 -1.77 -10.12
N PRO A 271 -6.03 -2.24 -10.44
CA PRO A 271 -5.06 -1.42 -11.16
C PRO A 271 -5.53 -1.17 -12.60
N HIS A 272 -5.45 0.08 -13.02
CA HIS A 272 -5.74 0.48 -14.39
C HIS A 272 -4.47 0.49 -15.25
N THR A 273 -4.64 0.42 -16.57
CA THR A 273 -3.54 0.71 -17.51
C THR A 273 -3.65 2.16 -17.97
N PRO A 274 -2.59 2.98 -17.82
CA PRO A 274 -2.62 4.35 -18.31
C PRO A 274 -2.85 4.43 -19.82
N GLN A 275 -3.63 5.41 -20.25
CA GLN A 275 -3.91 5.67 -21.66
C GLN A 275 -2.59 5.92 -22.43
N LEU A 276 -2.46 5.37 -23.64
CA LEU A 276 -1.22 5.46 -24.44
C LEU A 276 -0.73 6.89 -24.68
N ARG A 277 -1.66 7.85 -24.81
CA ARG A 277 -1.35 9.28 -24.99
C ARG A 277 -0.52 9.87 -23.85
N LEU A 278 -0.66 9.33 -22.63
CA LEU A 278 0.03 9.83 -21.44
C LEU A 278 1.48 9.37 -21.38
N LYS A 279 1.87 8.29 -22.09
CA LYS A 279 3.22 7.71 -22.01
C LYS A 279 4.34 8.70 -22.33
N LYS A 280 4.16 9.54 -23.36
CA LYS A 280 5.17 10.54 -23.75
C LYS A 280 5.40 11.56 -22.63
N ARG A 281 4.31 12.09 -22.07
CA ARG A 281 4.37 13.02 -20.93
C ARG A 281 4.99 12.32 -19.73
N ALA A 282 4.51 11.15 -19.36
CA ALA A 282 4.98 10.41 -18.19
C ALA A 282 6.50 10.26 -18.25
N ARG A 283 7.03 9.81 -19.39
CA ARG A 283 8.48 9.66 -19.62
C ARG A 283 9.27 10.96 -19.41
N LEU A 284 8.76 12.09 -19.90
CA LEU A 284 9.40 13.40 -19.73
C LEU A 284 9.37 13.87 -18.27
N TYR A 285 8.28 13.63 -17.55
CA TYR A 285 8.17 14.04 -16.15
C TYR A 285 8.71 13.01 -15.16
N SER A 286 9.09 11.81 -15.61
CA SER A 286 9.73 10.79 -14.78
C SER A 286 11.13 11.19 -14.34
N TYR A 287 11.56 10.58 -13.23
CA TYR A 287 12.88 10.75 -12.66
C TYR A 287 13.84 9.68 -13.16
N ALA A 288 15.14 9.93 -13.00
CA ALA A 288 16.22 9.26 -13.72
C ALA A 288 16.44 7.81 -13.32
N LYS A 289 16.43 7.57 -12.01
CA LYS A 289 16.91 6.34 -11.39
C LYS A 289 16.14 6.05 -10.12
N LYS A 290 16.18 4.78 -9.71
CA LYS A 290 15.84 4.39 -8.35
C LYS A 290 17.02 4.68 -7.43
N VAL A 291 16.78 5.30 -6.29
CA VAL A 291 17.75 5.45 -5.19
C VAL A 291 17.51 4.28 -4.24
N LEU A 292 18.32 3.23 -4.36
CA LEU A 292 18.09 1.94 -3.69
C LEU A 292 18.42 1.97 -2.18
N GLU A 293 19.15 2.99 -1.72
CA GLU A 293 19.45 3.17 -0.31
C GLU A 293 18.36 4.02 0.36
N SER A 294 17.83 3.54 1.48
CA SER A 294 16.81 4.29 2.23
C SER A 294 17.45 5.41 3.04
N VAL A 295 16.91 6.62 2.93
CA VAL A 295 17.34 7.77 3.72
C VAL A 295 16.63 7.74 5.07
N VAL A 296 17.38 7.89 6.16
CA VAL A 296 16.82 7.91 7.52
C VAL A 296 16.76 9.35 8.03
N TRP A 297 15.60 9.77 8.51
CA TRP A 297 15.40 11.04 9.20
C TRP A 297 14.99 10.83 10.65
N ASN A 298 15.71 11.50 11.56
CA ASN A 298 15.36 11.57 12.97
C ASN A 298 14.44 12.78 13.25
N ALA A 299 14.03 12.98 14.50
CA ALA A 299 13.07 14.04 14.83
C ALA A 299 13.64 15.45 14.58
N ASP A 300 14.93 15.66 14.83
CA ASP A 300 15.57 16.98 14.64
C ASP A 300 15.67 17.35 13.16
N MET A 301 16.00 16.36 12.31
CA MET A 301 16.00 16.53 10.86
C MET A 301 14.62 16.89 10.30
N LEU A 302 13.53 16.46 10.96
CA LEU A 302 12.16 16.81 10.59
C LEU A 302 11.70 18.15 11.17
N GLY A 303 12.46 18.74 12.10
CA GLY A 303 11.99 19.88 12.91
C GLY A 303 10.76 19.52 13.74
N ALA A 304 10.66 18.26 14.19
CA ALA A 304 9.49 17.78 14.90
C ALA A 304 9.45 18.30 16.34
N ASP A 305 8.30 18.83 16.74
CA ASP A 305 8.01 19.17 18.13
C ASP A 305 7.98 17.87 18.98
N PRO A 306 8.87 17.72 19.99
CA PRO A 306 8.89 16.55 20.87
C PRO A 306 7.57 16.30 21.61
N GLN A 307 6.72 17.32 21.79
CA GLN A 307 5.42 17.20 22.45
C GLN A 307 4.31 16.71 21.52
N LEU A 308 4.56 16.64 20.20
CA LEU A 308 3.58 16.23 19.19
C LEU A 308 3.92 14.88 18.52
N ILE A 309 5.00 14.23 18.96
CA ILE A 309 5.46 12.94 18.43
C ILE A 309 5.49 11.86 19.51
N GLY A 310 5.47 10.59 19.06
CA GLY A 310 5.54 9.44 19.95
C GLY A 310 4.44 9.43 21.00
N LEU A 311 4.73 8.77 22.12
CA LEU A 311 3.80 8.69 23.26
C LEU A 311 3.45 10.07 23.82
N ALA A 312 4.38 11.03 23.82
CA ALA A 312 4.15 12.37 24.38
C ALA A 312 3.08 13.15 23.60
N GLY A 313 3.08 13.03 22.27
CA GLY A 313 2.07 13.63 21.40
C GLY A 313 0.81 12.80 21.18
N SER A 314 0.70 11.63 21.83
CA SER A 314 -0.43 10.73 21.65
C SER A 314 -1.58 11.12 22.57
N PRO A 315 -2.73 11.61 22.05
CA PRO A 315 -3.92 11.82 22.86
C PRO A 315 -4.50 10.52 23.44
N THR A 316 -4.18 9.37 22.85
CA THR A 316 -4.64 8.06 23.33
C THR A 316 -3.48 7.20 23.82
N ILE A 317 -3.74 6.42 24.88
CA ILE A 317 -2.77 5.48 25.46
C ILE A 317 -3.45 4.12 25.57
N VAL A 318 -2.78 3.07 25.07
CA VAL A 318 -3.30 1.69 25.12
C VAL A 318 -3.21 1.19 26.56
N GLY A 319 -4.37 0.85 27.14
CA GLY A 319 -4.45 0.21 28.45
C GLY A 319 -3.93 -1.24 28.45
N PRO A 320 -3.89 -1.89 29.63
CA PRO A 320 -3.47 -3.29 29.72
C PRO A 320 -4.37 -4.20 28.89
N GLY A 321 -3.76 -5.11 28.13
CA GLY A 321 -4.51 -6.11 27.36
C GLY A 321 -5.19 -7.10 28.30
N ILE A 322 -6.49 -7.34 28.09
CA ILE A 322 -7.25 -8.36 28.80
C ILE A 322 -7.37 -9.56 27.88
N ASP A 323 -6.89 -10.73 28.32
CA ASP A 323 -7.16 -11.99 27.64
C ASP A 323 -8.63 -12.35 27.85
N ILE A 324 -9.44 -12.20 26.80
CA ILE A 324 -10.87 -12.51 26.82
C ILE A 324 -11.14 -13.99 26.50
N GLY A 325 -10.10 -14.80 26.33
CA GLY A 325 -10.21 -16.18 25.84
C GLY A 325 -10.64 -16.25 24.37
N GLY A 326 -10.46 -17.42 23.75
CA GLY A 326 -11.09 -17.68 22.46
C GLY A 326 -12.61 -17.84 22.62
N PRO A 327 -13.43 -17.51 21.60
CA PRO A 327 -14.81 -17.94 21.63
C PRO A 327 -14.86 -19.46 21.87
N PRO A 328 -15.84 -20.00 22.62
CA PRO A 328 -15.99 -21.43 22.78
C PRO A 328 -16.39 -22.03 21.43
N VAL A 329 -15.40 -22.35 20.59
CA VAL A 329 -15.63 -22.95 19.27
C VAL A 329 -15.67 -24.46 19.46
N GLN A 330 -16.89 -25.01 19.47
CA GLN A 330 -17.09 -26.44 19.35
C GLN A 330 -17.20 -26.79 17.86
N LYS A 331 -16.16 -27.40 17.28
CA LYS A 331 -16.23 -27.94 15.92
C LYS A 331 -16.99 -29.27 15.97
N PHE A 332 -18.17 -29.32 15.40
CA PHE A 332 -18.94 -30.56 15.28
C PHE A 332 -18.48 -31.33 14.04
N VAL A 333 -17.65 -32.35 14.25
CA VAL A 333 -17.37 -33.37 13.23
C VAL A 333 -18.53 -34.38 13.27
N GLY A 334 -19.19 -34.62 12.13
CA GLY A 334 -20.25 -35.63 12.03
C GLY A 334 -21.69 -35.13 11.98
N LYS A 335 -21.97 -34.16 11.11
CA LYS A 335 -23.36 -33.91 10.64
C LYS A 335 -23.62 -34.31 9.18
N THR A 336 -22.56 -34.55 8.41
CA THR A 336 -22.64 -34.93 6.99
C THR A 336 -22.95 -36.43 6.86
N LEU A 337 -23.96 -36.77 6.08
CA LEU A 337 -24.23 -38.15 5.66
C LEU A 337 -23.32 -38.50 4.48
N VAL A 338 -22.66 -39.64 4.60
CA VAL A 338 -21.81 -40.19 3.55
C VAL A 338 -22.20 -41.62 3.26
N PHE A 339 -21.87 -42.10 2.07
CA PHE A 339 -22.06 -43.50 1.70
C PHE A 339 -21.12 -44.41 2.49
N SER A 340 -21.66 -45.39 3.20
CA SER A 340 -20.90 -46.36 4.00
C SER A 340 -20.13 -47.35 3.11
N THR A 341 -20.65 -47.61 1.92
CA THR A 341 -20.09 -48.48 0.87
C THR A 341 -20.29 -47.84 -0.50
N ARG A 342 -19.61 -48.35 -1.53
CA ARG A 342 -19.93 -47.98 -2.92
C ARG A 342 -21.36 -48.45 -3.25
N VAL A 343 -22.13 -47.60 -3.93
CA VAL A 343 -23.50 -47.87 -4.38
C VAL A 343 -23.51 -47.81 -5.90
N GLU A 344 -23.87 -48.92 -6.54
CA GLU A 344 -24.01 -48.96 -8.00
C GLU A 344 -25.27 -48.21 -8.46
N GLU A 345 -25.35 -47.90 -9.76
CA GLU A 345 -26.51 -47.20 -10.33
C GLU A 345 -27.82 -47.95 -10.04
N PHE A 346 -28.82 -47.24 -9.53
CA PHE A 346 -30.14 -47.77 -9.24
C PHE A 346 -31.25 -46.82 -9.66
N GLU A 347 -32.44 -47.35 -9.89
CA GLU A 347 -33.62 -46.57 -10.22
C GLU A 347 -34.56 -46.45 -9.03
N PHE A 348 -35.02 -45.23 -8.74
CA PHE A 348 -35.97 -44.92 -7.68
C PHE A 348 -36.96 -43.86 -8.17
N ASN A 349 -38.26 -44.15 -8.09
CA ASN A 349 -39.34 -43.28 -8.58
C ASN A 349 -39.12 -42.77 -10.03
N GLY A 350 -38.68 -43.66 -10.94
CA GLY A 350 -38.50 -43.34 -12.36
C GLY A 350 -37.27 -42.48 -12.69
N LYS A 351 -36.37 -42.26 -11.71
CA LYS A 351 -35.09 -41.57 -11.88
C LYS A 351 -33.94 -42.48 -11.50
N LYS A 352 -32.85 -42.39 -12.27
CA LYS A 352 -31.60 -43.11 -11.97
C LYS A 352 -30.72 -42.28 -11.03
N TYR A 353 -30.10 -42.96 -10.07
CA TYR A 353 -29.17 -42.40 -9.10
C TYR A 353 -27.91 -43.26 -9.05
N GLY A 354 -26.75 -42.63 -8.89
CA GLY A 354 -25.46 -43.30 -8.79
C GLY A 354 -24.71 -43.42 -10.13
N PRO A 355 -23.57 -44.12 -10.15
CA PRO A 355 -22.92 -44.76 -8.99
C PRO A 355 -22.33 -43.73 -8.00
N PHE A 356 -22.29 -44.10 -6.72
CA PHE A 356 -21.72 -43.29 -5.64
C PHE A 356 -20.60 -44.05 -4.94
N GLU A 357 -19.46 -43.38 -4.71
CA GLU A 357 -18.30 -43.98 -4.05
C GLU A 357 -18.42 -43.96 -2.53
N ARG A 358 -17.72 -44.89 -1.84
CA ARG A 358 -17.62 -44.90 -0.37
C ARG A 358 -17.06 -43.55 0.11
N LEU A 359 -17.63 -43.00 1.19
CA LEU A 359 -17.33 -41.69 1.79
C LEU A 359 -17.74 -40.45 0.96
N SER A 360 -18.31 -40.62 -0.23
CA SER A 360 -18.90 -39.47 -0.94
C SER A 360 -20.14 -38.94 -0.18
N LYS A 361 -20.42 -37.64 -0.35
CA LYS A 361 -21.53 -36.97 0.34
C LYS A 361 -22.88 -37.44 -0.21
N ALA A 362 -23.81 -37.71 0.69
CA ALA A 362 -25.19 -38.04 0.34
C ALA A 362 -26.17 -36.89 0.60
N ASP A 363 -25.76 -35.84 1.33
CA ASP A 363 -26.62 -34.74 1.81
C ASP A 363 -27.46 -34.05 0.71
N ASP A 364 -27.01 -34.08 -0.54
CA ASP A 364 -27.66 -33.44 -1.68
C ASP A 364 -28.75 -34.31 -2.34
N LEU A 365 -28.97 -35.55 -1.87
CA LEU A 365 -30.02 -36.43 -2.39
C LEU A 365 -31.42 -36.05 -1.85
N PRO A 366 -32.49 -36.30 -2.63
CA PRO A 366 -33.85 -36.07 -2.16
C PRO A 366 -34.14 -36.85 -0.86
N PRO A 367 -34.92 -36.30 0.10
CA PRO A 367 -35.19 -36.94 1.39
C PRO A 367 -35.72 -38.38 1.28
N GLU A 368 -36.58 -38.65 0.30
CA GLU A 368 -37.13 -39.99 0.05
C GLU A 368 -36.05 -41.00 -0.37
N VAL A 369 -35.04 -40.56 -1.13
CA VAL A 369 -33.90 -41.38 -1.54
C VAL A 369 -32.95 -41.58 -0.37
N LEU A 370 -32.73 -40.54 0.43
CA LEU A 370 -31.95 -40.62 1.66
C LEU A 370 -32.54 -41.62 2.65
N ASP A 371 -33.85 -41.58 2.89
CA ASP A 371 -34.54 -42.53 3.78
C ASP A 371 -34.49 -43.96 3.24
N HIS A 372 -34.64 -44.12 1.92
CA HIS A 372 -34.48 -45.41 1.25
C HIS A 372 -33.08 -46.01 1.45
N LEU A 373 -32.03 -45.21 1.21
CA LEU A 373 -30.64 -45.63 1.36
C LEU A 373 -30.26 -45.84 2.83
N LYS A 374 -30.78 -45.01 3.73
CA LYS A 374 -30.58 -45.13 5.17
C LYS A 374 -31.24 -46.40 5.72
N GLY A 375 -32.45 -46.73 5.27
CA GLY A 375 -33.15 -47.98 5.61
C GLY A 375 -32.40 -49.24 5.14
N ARG A 376 -31.54 -49.11 4.13
CA ARG A 376 -30.65 -50.17 3.63
C ARG A 376 -29.25 -50.18 4.28
N GLY A 377 -28.99 -49.28 5.24
CA GLY A 377 -27.68 -49.18 5.90
C GLY A 377 -26.56 -48.65 4.99
N MET A 378 -26.90 -48.06 3.85
CA MET A 378 -25.93 -47.57 2.86
C MET A 378 -25.39 -46.18 3.19
N LEU A 379 -25.95 -45.53 4.20
CA LEU A 379 -25.53 -44.21 4.67
C LEU A 379 -25.05 -44.29 6.12
N LYS A 380 -24.03 -43.50 6.44
CA LYS A 380 -23.57 -43.27 7.81
C LYS A 380 -23.24 -41.80 8.01
N VAL A 381 -23.17 -41.39 9.27
CA VAL A 381 -22.64 -40.07 9.62
C VAL A 381 -21.12 -40.13 9.54
N PHE A 382 -20.52 -39.16 8.86
CA PHE A 382 -19.06 -39.05 8.73
C PHE A 382 -18.42 -38.85 10.10
N SER A 383 -17.57 -39.77 10.55
CA SER A 383 -17.01 -39.74 11.89
C SER A 383 -15.58 -39.16 11.92
N LEU A 384 -15.02 -39.00 13.13
CA LEU A 384 -13.62 -38.59 13.26
C LEU A 384 -12.67 -39.68 12.75
N GLU A 385 -13.02 -40.95 12.95
CA GLU A 385 -12.29 -42.10 12.41
C GLU A 385 -12.23 -42.05 10.87
N ASP A 386 -13.32 -41.65 10.22
CA ASP A 386 -13.38 -41.50 8.76
C ASP A 386 -12.47 -40.38 8.26
N LEU A 387 -12.42 -39.24 8.97
CA LEU A 387 -11.51 -38.14 8.64
C LEU A 387 -10.04 -38.58 8.73
N VAL A 388 -9.71 -39.38 9.74
CA VAL A 388 -8.35 -39.90 9.93
C VAL A 388 -8.01 -40.93 8.84
N GLU A 389 -8.94 -41.80 8.46
CA GLU A 389 -8.78 -42.75 7.34
C GLU A 389 -8.54 -42.00 6.02
N GLU A 390 -9.28 -40.91 5.75
CA GLU A 390 -9.14 -40.10 4.53
C GLU A 390 -7.81 -39.34 4.46
N LEU A 391 -7.40 -38.68 5.55
CA LEU A 391 -6.20 -37.85 5.56
C LEU A 391 -4.90 -38.65 5.52
N PHE A 392 -4.88 -39.82 6.15
CA PHE A 392 -3.66 -40.58 6.38
C PHE A 392 -3.63 -41.93 5.68
N GLY A 393 -4.74 -42.38 5.09
CA GLY A 393 -4.83 -43.69 4.41
C GLY A 393 -4.72 -44.89 5.36
N VAL A 394 -4.84 -44.67 6.68
CA VAL A 394 -4.71 -45.69 7.72
C VAL A 394 -6.03 -45.81 8.47
N LYS A 395 -6.54 -47.03 8.63
CA LYS A 395 -7.69 -47.29 9.49
C LYS A 395 -7.29 -47.10 10.95
N VAL A 396 -7.90 -46.13 11.62
CA VAL A 396 -7.69 -45.85 13.03
C VAL A 396 -8.98 -46.12 13.79
N SER A 397 -8.93 -47.06 14.73
CA SER A 397 -10.01 -47.30 15.69
C SER A 397 -9.74 -46.46 16.95
N ILE A 398 -10.61 -45.50 17.24
CA ILE A 398 -10.54 -44.73 18.48
C ILE A 398 -11.08 -45.60 19.61
N ALA A 399 -10.24 -45.92 20.59
CA ALA A 399 -10.68 -46.59 21.81
C ALA A 399 -11.63 -45.65 22.55
N ARG A 400 -12.89 -46.06 22.73
CA ARG A 400 -13.84 -45.33 23.58
C ARG A 400 -13.61 -45.79 25.01
N GLU A 401 -13.12 -44.91 25.87
CA GLU A 401 -13.17 -45.12 27.32
C GLU A 401 -14.66 -45.18 27.73
N HIS A 402 -15.00 -46.20 28.53
CA HIS A 402 -16.35 -46.45 29.03
C HIS A 402 -16.74 -45.49 30.15
#